data_AF-A0A8T3QUI1-F1
#
_entry.id   AF-A0A8T3QUI1-F1
#
_cell.length_a   1.000
_cell.length_b   1.000
_cell.length_c   1.000
_cell.angle_alpha   90.00
_cell.angle_beta   90.00
_cell.angle_gamma   90.00
#
_symmetry.space_group_name_H-M   'P 1'
#
loop_
_entity.id
_entity.type
_entity.pdbx_description
1 polymer ?
#
loop_
_entity_poly.entity_id
_entity_poly.type
_entity_poly.pdbx_seq_one_letter_code
_entity_poly.pdbx_strand_id
1 'polypeptide(L)'
;MELTILHSDTNGLRAGYSCPCGCTPSVEYARDAEVVHEGCCCGNEFAVGPDASGSLTPAPGLHPELQRFESAWGQSLEAAWLVGPSVHGPSSDASVAGAEVVDPVCGMTVEPDAARAKGLHSLHQGVDHFFCGKGCKLEFDEDPEHYLDPAHTPSM
;
A
#
# COMPACT_ATOMS: atom_id res chain seq x y z
N MET A 1 -13.68 -13.75 0.50
CA MET A 1 -12.28 -13.54 0.09
C MET A 1 -11.49 -14.78 0.43
N GLU A 2 -10.40 -15.08 -0.29
CA GLU A 2 -9.63 -16.32 -0.09
C GLU A 2 -8.26 -16.03 0.56
N LEU A 3 -7.96 -16.73 1.66
CA LEU A 3 -6.66 -16.69 2.32
C LEU A 3 -5.58 -17.32 1.43
N THR A 4 -4.45 -16.63 1.31
CA THR A 4 -3.22 -17.14 0.71
C THR A 4 -2.10 -17.07 1.73
N ILE A 5 -1.48 -18.21 2.06
CA ILE A 5 -0.26 -18.23 2.89
C ILE A 5 0.94 -18.01 1.98
N LEU A 6 1.54 -16.83 2.04
CA LEU A 6 2.67 -16.43 1.20
C LEU A 6 3.99 -17.04 1.68
N HIS A 7 4.15 -17.14 3.00
CA HIS A 7 5.29 -17.76 3.67
C HIS A 7 4.85 -18.37 5.00
N SER A 8 5.45 -19.48 5.41
CA SER A 8 5.17 -20.12 6.71
C SER A 8 6.35 -20.97 7.15
N ASP A 9 6.83 -20.73 8.36
CA ASP A 9 7.86 -21.52 9.03
C ASP A 9 7.49 -21.72 10.52
N THR A 10 8.37 -22.34 11.32
CA THR A 10 8.07 -22.66 12.72
C THR A 10 8.00 -21.46 13.67
N ASN A 11 8.43 -20.28 13.23
CA ASN A 11 8.50 -19.03 13.99
C ASN A 11 7.43 -18.01 13.57
N GLY A 12 6.80 -18.20 12.42
CA GLY A 12 5.79 -17.27 11.94
C GLY A 12 5.31 -17.55 10.52
N LEU A 13 4.39 -16.73 10.06
CA LEU A 13 3.83 -16.80 8.71
C LEU A 13 3.48 -15.42 8.18
N ARG A 14 3.37 -15.34 6.85
CA ARG A 14 2.82 -14.20 6.14
C ARG A 14 1.53 -14.64 5.46
N ALA A 15 0.41 -14.09 5.91
CA ALA A 15 -0.92 -14.38 5.41
C ALA A 15 -1.39 -13.19 4.57
N GLY A 16 -1.89 -13.44 3.36
CA GLY A 16 -2.47 -12.43 2.49
C GLY A 16 -3.80 -12.88 1.91
N TYR A 17 -4.45 -12.01 1.14
CA TYR A 17 -5.66 -12.36 0.41
C TYR A 17 -5.74 -11.58 -0.90
N SER A 18 -6.50 -12.11 -1.86
CA SER A 18 -6.82 -11.39 -3.09
C SER A 18 -8.11 -10.61 -2.90
N CYS A 19 -8.03 -9.28 -2.94
CA CYS A 19 -9.20 -8.42 -2.85
C CYS A 19 -9.85 -8.23 -4.24
N PRO A 20 -11.18 -8.17 -4.37
CA PRO A 20 -11.85 -7.89 -5.64
C PRO A 20 -11.46 -6.55 -6.29
N CYS A 21 -10.93 -5.60 -5.51
CA CYS A 21 -10.32 -4.37 -6.04
C CYS A 21 -8.91 -4.62 -6.61
N GLY A 22 -8.42 -5.84 -6.74
CA GLY A 22 -7.11 -6.15 -7.32
C GLY A 22 -5.92 -5.98 -6.36
N CYS A 23 -6.11 -5.49 -5.14
CA CYS A 23 -5.05 -5.42 -4.13
C CYS A 23 -4.74 -6.80 -3.55
N THR A 24 -3.48 -7.02 -3.16
CA THR A 24 -3.00 -8.24 -2.49
C THR A 24 -2.35 -7.93 -1.13
N PRO A 25 -3.11 -7.40 -0.16
CA PRO A 25 -2.63 -7.12 1.20
C PRO A 25 -2.14 -8.39 1.91
N SER A 26 -1.24 -8.21 2.89
CA SER A 26 -0.69 -9.34 3.65
C SER A 26 0.01 -8.91 4.94
N VAL A 27 -0.34 -9.60 6.02
CA VAL A 27 0.19 -9.36 7.37
C VAL A 27 1.16 -10.47 7.79
N GLU A 28 2.16 -10.11 8.57
CA GLU A 28 3.08 -11.06 9.21
C GLU A 28 2.60 -11.37 10.62
N TYR A 29 2.42 -12.65 10.92
CA TYR A 29 2.09 -13.15 12.25
C TYR A 29 3.27 -13.95 12.78
N ALA A 30 3.81 -13.52 13.92
CA ALA A 30 4.83 -14.27 14.65
C ALA A 30 4.16 -15.31 15.56
N ARG A 31 4.80 -16.47 15.71
CA ARG A 31 4.34 -17.51 16.63
C ARG A 31 4.17 -16.95 18.05
N ASP A 32 3.07 -17.35 18.68
CA ASP A 32 2.69 -16.94 20.04
C ASP A 32 2.46 -15.42 20.20
N ALA A 33 2.37 -14.66 19.10
CA ALA A 33 1.98 -13.26 19.13
C ALA A 33 0.46 -13.10 19.35
N GLU A 34 0.07 -11.89 19.73
CA GLU A 34 -1.34 -11.48 19.71
C GLU A 34 -1.85 -11.31 18.27
N VAL A 35 -3.16 -11.11 18.12
CA VAL A 35 -3.77 -10.89 16.80
C VAL A 35 -3.11 -9.68 16.12
N VAL A 36 -2.68 -9.89 14.88
CA VAL A 36 -2.14 -8.84 14.03
C VAL A 36 -3.19 -8.37 13.05
N HIS A 37 -3.23 -7.06 12.82
CA HIS A 37 -4.21 -6.42 11.96
C HIS A 37 -3.52 -5.68 10.82
N GLU A 38 -4.13 -5.70 9.64
CA GLU A 38 -3.80 -4.83 8.52
C GLU A 38 -5.08 -4.17 7.98
N GLY A 39 -5.02 -2.87 7.75
CA GLY A 39 -6.05 -2.15 7.01
C GLY A 39 -5.67 -2.09 5.53
N CYS A 40 -6.60 -2.49 4.66
CA CYS A 40 -6.42 -2.34 3.21
C CYS A 40 -6.92 -0.95 2.77
N CYS A 41 -6.29 -0.36 1.75
CA CYS A 41 -6.67 0.94 1.19
C CYS A 41 -8.15 1.04 0.72
N CYS A 42 -8.81 -0.09 0.49
CA CYS A 42 -10.23 -0.17 0.16
C CYS A 42 -11.17 -0.06 1.37
N GLY A 43 -10.63 0.05 2.59
CA GLY A 43 -11.40 0.09 3.84
C GLY A 43 -11.74 -1.28 4.42
N ASN A 44 -11.31 -2.38 3.78
CA ASN A 44 -11.44 -3.72 4.37
C ASN A 44 -10.39 -3.90 5.48
N GLU A 45 -10.81 -4.49 6.58
CA GLU A 45 -9.92 -4.87 7.68
C GLU A 45 -9.62 -6.36 7.60
N PHE A 46 -8.37 -6.72 7.88
CA PHE A 46 -7.88 -8.09 7.91
C PHE A 46 -7.13 -8.36 9.21
N ALA A 47 -7.47 -9.46 9.87
CA ALA A 47 -6.83 -9.87 11.12
C ALA A 47 -6.38 -11.32 11.05
N VAL A 48 -5.22 -11.62 11.62
CA VAL A 48 -4.66 -12.97 11.71
C VAL A 48 -4.17 -13.25 13.13
N GLY A 49 -4.55 -14.40 13.66
CA GLY A 49 -4.11 -14.84 14.97
C GLY A 49 -5.11 -15.77 15.65
N PRO A 50 -4.86 -16.16 16.90
CA PRO A 50 -5.84 -16.84 17.73
C PRO A 50 -7.03 -15.90 17.98
N ASP A 51 -8.25 -16.36 17.70
CA ASP A 51 -9.48 -15.56 17.89
C ASP A 51 -9.51 -14.23 17.11
N ALA A 52 -8.91 -14.21 15.92
CA ALA A 52 -8.89 -13.02 15.05
C ALA A 52 -10.29 -12.48 14.76
N SER A 53 -11.30 -13.36 14.67
CA SER A 53 -12.69 -12.92 14.48
C SER A 53 -13.24 -12.12 15.66
N GLY A 54 -12.83 -12.41 16.89
CA GLY A 54 -13.21 -11.66 18.09
C GLY A 54 -12.57 -10.28 18.18
N SER A 55 -11.45 -10.07 17.49
CA SER A 55 -10.72 -8.78 17.48
C SER A 55 -11.31 -7.72 16.55
N LEU A 56 -12.13 -8.13 15.58
CA LEU A 56 -12.73 -7.24 14.58
C LEU A 56 -14.10 -6.75 15.06
N THR A 57 -14.36 -5.44 14.97
CA THR A 57 -15.65 -4.85 15.31
C THR A 57 -16.43 -4.50 14.04
N PRO A 58 -17.51 -5.22 13.70
CA PRO A 58 -18.25 -4.96 12.46
C PRO A 58 -18.87 -3.57 12.43
N ALA A 59 -18.50 -2.75 11.45
CA ALA A 59 -19.16 -1.49 11.15
C ALA A 59 -20.40 -1.72 10.25
N PRO A 60 -21.40 -0.83 10.27
CA PRO A 60 -22.57 -0.93 9.39
C PRO A 60 -22.17 -1.01 7.91
N GLY A 61 -22.66 -2.03 7.20
CA GLY A 61 -22.34 -2.26 5.79
C GLY A 61 -21.08 -3.09 5.52
N LEU A 62 -20.36 -3.51 6.57
CA LEU A 62 -19.29 -4.51 6.48
C LEU A 62 -19.81 -5.88 6.91
N HIS A 63 -19.41 -6.92 6.18
CA HIS A 63 -19.75 -8.31 6.48
C HIS A 63 -18.51 -9.04 7.00
N PRO A 64 -18.58 -9.67 8.19
CA PRO A 64 -17.48 -10.44 8.70
C PRO A 64 -17.34 -11.77 7.92
N GLU A 65 -16.12 -12.08 7.51
CA GLU A 65 -15.74 -13.39 6.96
C GLU A 65 -14.63 -14.00 7.81
N LEU A 66 -14.58 -15.33 7.91
CA LEU A 66 -13.61 -16.05 8.72
C LEU A 66 -13.17 -17.34 8.03
N GLN A 67 -11.86 -17.56 8.01
CA GLN A 67 -11.24 -18.80 7.58
C GLN A 67 -10.30 -19.30 8.69
N ARG A 68 -10.46 -20.56 9.09
CA ARG A 68 -9.57 -21.23 10.03
C ARG A 68 -8.55 -22.06 9.28
N PHE A 69 -7.32 -22.10 9.78
CA PHE A 69 -6.23 -22.86 9.16
C PHE A 69 -5.22 -23.31 10.23
N GLU A 70 -4.38 -24.29 9.88
CA GLU A 70 -3.28 -24.73 10.75
C GLU A 70 -1.95 -24.13 10.30
N SER A 71 -1.20 -23.60 11.26
CA SER A 71 0.16 -23.09 11.06
C SER A 71 1.19 -24.22 10.95
N ALA A 72 2.39 -23.89 10.48
CA ALA A 72 3.49 -24.86 10.34
C ALA A 72 3.97 -25.46 11.68
N TRP A 73 3.69 -24.80 12.82
CA TRP A 73 3.99 -25.31 14.16
C TRP A 73 2.78 -25.99 14.84
N GLY A 74 1.70 -26.26 14.11
CA GLY A 74 0.56 -27.04 14.60
C GLY A 74 -0.44 -26.26 15.46
N GLN A 75 -0.37 -24.93 15.48
CA GLN A 75 -1.39 -24.08 16.10
C GLN A 75 -2.52 -23.81 15.10
N SER A 76 -3.77 -23.97 15.54
CA SER A 76 -4.95 -23.51 14.79
C SER A 76 -5.07 -21.99 14.91
N LEU A 77 -5.12 -21.31 13.76
CA LEU A 77 -5.23 -19.86 13.66
C LEU A 77 -6.48 -19.45 12.88
N GLU A 78 -6.90 -18.22 13.09
CA GLU A 78 -7.99 -17.57 12.39
C GLU A 78 -7.45 -16.48 11.46
N ALA A 79 -7.98 -16.42 10.25
CA ALA A 79 -7.89 -15.30 9.33
C ALA A 79 -9.29 -14.71 9.20
N ALA A 80 -9.49 -13.48 9.65
CA ALA A 80 -10.79 -12.83 9.69
C ALA A 80 -10.79 -11.52 8.90
N TRP A 81 -11.91 -11.19 8.28
CA TRP A 81 -12.07 -9.98 7.47
C TRP A 81 -13.35 -9.23 7.78
N LEU A 82 -13.32 -7.91 7.64
CA LEU A 82 -14.53 -7.09 7.49
C LEU A 82 -14.59 -6.60 6.04
N VAL A 83 -15.59 -7.09 5.29
CA VAL A 83 -15.73 -6.86 3.85
C VAL A 83 -16.85 -5.89 3.56
N GLY A 84 -16.53 -4.75 2.95
CA GLY A 84 -17.51 -3.72 2.56
C GLY A 84 -17.75 -3.63 1.05
N PRO A 85 -18.72 -2.81 0.61
CA PRO A 85 -18.80 -2.42 -0.79
C PRO A 85 -17.51 -1.66 -1.14
N SER A 86 -16.65 -2.27 -1.97
CA SER A 86 -15.37 -1.69 -2.40
C SER A 86 -15.56 -0.25 -2.87
N VAL A 87 -15.13 0.72 -2.07
CA VAL A 87 -15.42 2.14 -2.31
C VAL A 87 -14.53 2.79 -3.38
N HIS A 88 -13.49 2.10 -3.86
CA HIS A 88 -12.65 2.57 -4.96
C HIS A 88 -12.28 1.41 -5.91
N GLY A 89 -12.13 1.72 -7.21
CA GLY A 89 -11.65 0.79 -8.24
C GLY A 89 -10.20 0.35 -8.01
N PRO A 90 -9.64 -0.51 -8.88
CA PRO A 90 -8.36 -1.16 -8.61
C PRO A 90 -7.22 -0.17 -8.51
N SER A 91 -6.84 0.16 -7.27
CA SER A 91 -5.65 0.94 -6.96
C SER A 91 -4.53 -0.04 -6.67
N SER A 92 -3.74 -0.31 -7.69
CA SER A 92 -2.41 -0.88 -7.54
C SER A 92 -1.51 0.18 -6.95
N ASP A 93 -1.54 0.36 -5.63
CA ASP A 93 -0.33 0.80 -4.95
C ASP A 93 -0.30 0.30 -3.50
N ALA A 94 0.51 -0.73 -3.31
CA ALA A 94 1.08 -1.05 -2.03
C ALA A 94 2.46 -0.40 -2.04
N SER A 95 2.59 0.79 -1.46
CA SER A 95 3.84 1.29 -0.91
C SER A 95 3.59 2.33 0.17
N VAL A 96 4.45 2.19 1.16
CA VAL A 96 4.67 2.96 2.38
C VAL A 96 4.33 4.44 2.20
N ALA A 97 3.69 5.04 3.21
CA ALA A 97 3.52 6.48 3.36
C ALA A 97 4.87 7.22 3.32
N GLY A 98 5.38 7.47 2.13
CA GLY A 98 6.36 8.49 1.82
C GLY A 98 5.60 9.78 1.52
N ALA A 99 6.11 10.92 1.99
CA ALA A 99 5.51 12.20 1.65
C ALA A 99 5.50 12.37 0.12
N GLU A 100 4.30 12.31 -0.47
CA GLU A 100 4.08 12.51 -1.89
C GLU A 100 4.51 13.93 -2.28
N VAL A 101 5.25 14.06 -3.39
CA VAL A 101 5.71 15.36 -3.92
C VAL A 101 5.07 15.63 -5.27
N VAL A 102 4.96 16.91 -5.65
CA VAL A 102 4.34 17.31 -6.91
C VAL A 102 5.42 17.54 -7.96
N ASP A 103 5.24 16.96 -9.15
CA ASP A 103 6.05 17.24 -10.33
C ASP A 103 5.81 18.70 -10.78
N PRO A 104 6.85 19.56 -10.81
CA PRO A 104 6.70 20.97 -11.15
C PRO A 104 6.32 21.22 -12.61
N VAL A 105 6.51 20.24 -13.51
CA VAL A 105 6.21 20.39 -14.94
C VAL A 105 4.73 20.15 -15.23
N CYS A 106 4.22 19.01 -14.78
CA CYS A 106 2.87 18.55 -15.13
C CYS A 106 1.89 18.57 -13.96
N GLY A 107 2.37 18.78 -12.72
CA GLY A 107 1.54 18.84 -11.52
C GLY A 107 1.08 17.48 -11.00
N MET A 108 1.60 16.38 -11.54
CA MET A 108 1.28 15.04 -11.04
C MET A 108 1.95 14.75 -9.71
N THR A 109 1.26 13.99 -8.87
CA THR A 109 1.81 13.46 -7.62
C THR A 109 2.81 12.34 -7.91
N VAL A 110 3.97 12.39 -7.25
CA VAL A 110 5.10 11.49 -7.45
C VAL A 110 5.61 11.01 -6.10
N GLU A 111 5.95 9.72 -6.02
CA GLU A 111 6.66 9.16 -4.88
C GLU A 111 8.18 9.37 -5.03
N PRO A 112 8.84 10.10 -4.10
CA PRO A 112 10.25 10.42 -4.18
C PRO A 112 11.17 9.20 -4.31
N ASP A 113 10.94 8.16 -3.50
CA ASP A 113 11.80 6.97 -3.48
C ASP A 113 11.68 6.15 -4.78
N ALA A 114 10.46 6.01 -5.30
CA ALA A 114 10.22 5.33 -6.56
C ALA A 114 10.82 6.10 -7.74
N ALA A 115 10.66 7.44 -7.76
CA ALA A 115 11.27 8.29 -8.78
C ALA A 115 12.80 8.25 -8.70
N ARG A 116 13.38 8.27 -7.50
CA ARG A 116 14.83 8.14 -7.29
C ARG A 116 15.38 6.83 -7.83
N ALA A 117 14.74 5.71 -7.49
CA ALA A 117 15.11 4.39 -7.98
C ALA A 117 15.03 4.28 -9.51
N LYS A 118 14.08 4.98 -10.14
CA LYS A 118 13.91 5.05 -11.61
C LYS A 118 14.82 6.07 -12.29
N GLY A 119 15.61 6.84 -11.53
CA GLY A 119 16.43 7.93 -12.07
C GLY A 119 15.63 9.15 -12.56
N LEU A 120 14.39 9.30 -12.09
CA LEU A 120 13.47 10.39 -12.42
C LEU A 120 13.56 11.53 -11.39
N HIS A 121 14.78 11.94 -11.06
CA HIS A 121 15.03 13.05 -10.15
C HIS A 121 16.15 13.94 -10.67
N SER A 122 16.22 15.19 -10.21
CA SER A 122 17.27 16.15 -10.56
C SER A 122 17.56 17.07 -9.39
N LEU A 123 18.85 17.27 -9.13
CA LEU A 123 19.31 18.16 -8.07
C LEU A 123 19.49 19.56 -8.65
N HIS A 124 18.65 20.51 -8.23
CA HIS A 124 18.73 21.91 -8.64
C HIS A 124 18.73 22.82 -7.41
N GLN A 125 19.65 23.78 -7.35
CA GLN A 125 19.80 24.69 -6.19
C GLN A 125 19.92 24.00 -4.82
N GLY A 126 20.44 22.76 -4.80
CA GLY A 126 20.55 21.96 -3.57
C GLY A 126 19.25 21.29 -3.11
N VAL A 127 18.20 21.33 -3.94
CA VAL A 127 16.91 20.67 -3.73
C VAL A 127 16.76 19.54 -4.74
N ASP A 128 16.38 18.35 -4.27
CA ASP A 128 16.01 17.24 -5.14
C ASP A 128 14.58 17.45 -5.66
N HIS A 129 14.43 17.55 -6.99
CA HIS A 129 13.15 17.57 -7.69
C HIS A 129 12.85 16.20 -8.30
N PHE A 130 11.60 15.78 -8.24
CA PHE A 130 11.15 14.46 -8.69
C PHE A 130 10.10 14.59 -9.79
N PHE A 131 10.13 13.67 -10.76
CA PHE A 131 9.31 13.73 -11.96
C PHE A 131 8.52 12.46 -12.17
N CYS A 132 7.32 12.59 -12.73
CA CYS A 132 6.44 11.46 -13.02
C CYS A 132 6.99 10.56 -14.13
N GLY A 133 7.89 11.10 -14.96
CA GLY A 133 8.41 10.42 -16.15
C GLY A 133 9.62 11.11 -16.75
N LYS A 134 10.21 10.45 -17.75
CA LYS A 134 11.42 10.93 -18.44
C LYS A 134 11.18 12.23 -19.22
N GLY A 135 9.97 12.42 -19.74
CA GLY A 135 9.59 13.65 -20.47
C GLY A 135 9.69 14.87 -19.56
N CYS A 136 8.94 14.87 -18.45
CA CYS A 136 8.96 15.95 -17.46
C CYS A 136 10.36 16.19 -16.89
N LYS A 137 11.14 15.13 -16.63
CA LYS A 137 12.55 15.29 -16.22
C LYS A 137 13.38 16.05 -17.27
N LEU A 138 13.27 15.68 -18.54
CA LEU A 138 14.05 16.32 -19.62
C LEU A 138 13.63 17.78 -19.80
N GLU A 139 12.34 18.05 -19.80
CA GLU A 139 11.81 19.42 -19.88
C GLU A 139 12.33 20.28 -18.73
N PHE A 140 12.29 19.76 -17.50
CA PHE A 140 12.85 20.45 -16.34
C PHE A 140 14.37 20.65 -16.45
N ASP A 141 15.12 19.66 -16.96
CA ASP A 141 16.56 19.81 -17.15
C ASP A 141 16.91 20.90 -18.19
N GLU A 142 16.03 21.13 -19.17
CA GLU A 142 16.21 22.14 -20.22
C GLU A 142 15.95 23.57 -19.70
N ASP A 143 14.92 23.78 -18.89
CA ASP A 143 14.57 25.10 -18.35
C ASP A 143 14.05 25.05 -16.89
N PRO A 144 14.90 24.72 -15.91
CA PRO A 144 14.45 24.50 -14.53
C PRO A 144 13.91 25.77 -13.87
N GLU A 145 14.42 26.95 -14.23
CA GLU A 145 13.96 28.22 -13.66
C GLU A 145 12.52 28.52 -14.06
N HIS A 146 12.11 28.14 -15.28
CA HIS A 146 10.74 28.30 -15.74
C HIS A 146 9.74 27.50 -14.91
N TYR A 147 10.05 26.23 -14.61
CA TYR A 147 9.15 25.36 -13.85
C TYR A 147 9.17 25.60 -12.34
N LEU A 148 10.21 26.26 -11.83
CA LEU A 148 10.31 26.67 -10.42
C LEU A 148 9.74 28.07 -10.15
N ASP A 149 9.30 28.78 -11.19
CA ASP A 149 8.63 30.07 -11.03
C ASP A 149 7.27 29.87 -10.35
N PRO A 150 6.95 30.59 -9.25
CA PRO A 150 5.63 30.52 -8.62
C PRO A 150 4.46 30.96 -9.54
N ALA A 151 4.75 31.63 -10.66
CA ALA A 151 3.77 31.97 -11.69
C ALA A 151 3.56 30.85 -12.72
N HIS A 152 4.41 29.82 -12.75
CA HIS A 152 4.22 28.67 -13.62
C HIS A 152 3.01 27.85 -13.17
N THR A 153 2.10 27.58 -14.10
CA THR A 153 0.97 26.69 -13.86
C THR A 153 1.24 25.37 -14.56
N PRO A 154 1.42 24.27 -13.81
CA PRO A 154 1.66 22.97 -14.42
C PRO A 154 0.48 22.59 -15.31
N SER A 155 0.78 22.12 -16.52
CA SER A 155 -0.21 21.79 -17.53
C SER A 155 0.09 20.41 -18.10
N MET A 156 -0.89 19.50 -18.01
CA MET A 156 -0.82 18.15 -18.60
C MET A 156 -1.04 18.17 -20.10
#